data_AF-A0A2N2T804-F1
#
_entry.id   AF-A0A2N2T804-F1
#
_cell.length_a   1.000
_cell.length_b   1.000
_cell.length_c   1.000
_cell.angle_alpha   90.00
_cell.angle_beta   90.00
_cell.angle_gamma   90.00
#
_symmetry.space_group_name_H-M   'P 1'
#
loop_
_entity.id
_entity.type
_entity.pdbx_description
1 polymer ?
#
loop_
_entity_poly.entity_id
_entity_poly.type
_entity_poly.pdbx_seq_one_letter_code
_entity_poly.pdbx_strand_id
1 'polypeptide(L)'
;MADIKVAAYICKGCGLGERLDTDALVKIAQKDGKVPLTKSHEFLCNADGVAMIRNDIANEGVTHIMIGACSRRAKTEAFHFPEHAVARANLREGVVWIRPDTDEARETTQEMAEDYIRMGCAEVKAMTAPAGNPNTGGSKTLLVVGGGVTGM
;
A
#
# COMPACT_ATOMS: atom_id res chain seq x y z
N MET A 1 24.52 8.31 -1.40
CA MET A 1 23.17 7.81 -1.04
C MET A 1 22.74 6.91 -2.19
N ALA A 2 22.24 5.70 -1.91
CA ALA A 2 21.70 4.87 -2.97
C ALA A 2 20.56 5.62 -3.68
N ASP A 3 20.47 5.47 -5.01
CA ASP A 3 19.48 6.19 -5.79
C ASP A 3 18.05 5.79 -5.38
N ILE A 4 17.20 6.78 -5.10
CA ILE A 4 15.82 6.55 -4.64
C ILE A 4 14.94 6.37 -5.88
N LYS A 5 14.62 5.13 -6.21
CA LYS A 5 13.67 4.80 -7.28
C LYS A 5 12.32 4.42 -6.68
N VAL A 6 11.38 5.35 -6.77
CA VAL A 6 10.01 5.19 -6.26
C VAL A 6 9.13 4.59 -7.34
N ALA A 7 8.26 3.65 -6.95
CA ALA A 7 7.14 3.18 -7.74
C ALA A 7 5.82 3.28 -6.96
N ALA A 8 4.73 3.52 -7.69
CA ALA A 8 3.39 3.66 -7.12
C ALA A 8 2.43 2.62 -7.73
N TYR A 9 1.63 1.99 -6.88
CA TYR A 9 0.72 0.92 -7.28
C TYR A 9 -0.69 1.20 -6.74
N ILE A 10 -1.68 1.25 -7.63
CA ILE A 10 -3.06 1.61 -7.29
C ILE A 10 -4.00 0.42 -7.50
N CYS A 11 -4.71 0.01 -6.45
CA CYS A 11 -5.67 -1.09 -6.49
C CYS A 11 -7.02 -0.61 -7.04
N LYS A 12 -7.62 -1.36 -7.96
CA LYS A 12 -9.00 -1.14 -8.42
C LYS A 12 -10.02 -2.03 -7.70
N GLY A 13 -9.57 -3.11 -7.07
CA GLY A 13 -10.43 -4.10 -6.45
C GLY A 13 -11.12 -3.63 -5.17
N CYS A 14 -12.04 -4.46 -4.68
CA CYS A 14 -12.82 -4.22 -3.47
C CYS A 14 -13.62 -2.90 -3.50
N GLY A 15 -14.19 -2.56 -4.67
CA GLY A 15 -15.02 -1.38 -4.87
C GLY A 15 -14.25 -0.08 -5.12
N LEU A 16 -12.91 -0.10 -5.14
CA LEU A 16 -12.13 1.11 -5.38
C LEU A 16 -12.34 1.66 -6.80
N GLY A 17 -12.30 0.82 -7.83
CA GLY A 17 -12.50 1.23 -9.23
C GLY A 17 -13.92 1.65 -9.57
N GLU A 18 -14.90 1.23 -8.76
CA GLU A 18 -16.30 1.68 -8.87
C GLU A 18 -16.44 3.10 -8.28
N ARG A 19 -15.80 3.31 -7.12
CA ARG A 19 -15.95 4.53 -6.32
C ARG A 19 -14.88 5.60 -6.55
N LEU A 20 -13.83 5.33 -7.31
CA LEU A 20 -12.73 6.25 -7.63
C LEU A 20 -12.31 6.11 -9.10
N ASP A 21 -11.96 7.22 -9.74
CA ASP A 21 -11.26 7.19 -11.02
C ASP A 21 -9.79 6.85 -10.76
N THR A 22 -9.44 5.57 -10.91
CA THR A 22 -8.08 5.11 -10.66
C THR A 22 -7.07 5.56 -11.70
N ASP A 23 -7.51 5.90 -12.91
CA ASP A 23 -6.61 6.42 -13.94
C ASP A 23 -6.25 7.88 -13.65
N ALA A 24 -7.18 8.65 -13.08
CA ALA A 24 -6.87 9.95 -12.49
C ALA A 24 -5.89 9.81 -11.31
N LEU A 25 -6.08 8.84 -10.41
CA LEU A 25 -5.14 8.61 -9.31
C LEU A 25 -3.73 8.24 -9.81
N VAL A 26 -3.62 7.46 -10.89
CA VAL A 26 -2.33 7.16 -11.54
C VAL A 26 -1.67 8.44 -12.04
N LYS A 27 -2.44 9.32 -12.69
CA LYS A 27 -1.94 10.61 -13.17
C LYS A 27 -1.50 11.52 -12.01
N ILE A 28 -2.22 11.52 -10.88
CA ILE A 28 -1.82 12.28 -9.68
C ILE A 28 -0.49 11.76 -9.12
N ALA A 29 -0.32 10.45 -9.01
CA ALA A 29 0.96 9.88 -8.56
C ALA A 29 2.13 10.25 -9.50
N GLN A 30 1.89 10.24 -10.81
CA GLN A 30 2.89 10.61 -11.82
C GLN A 30 3.24 12.11 -11.81
N LYS A 31 2.22 12.98 -11.83
CA LYS A 31 2.40 14.43 -11.96
C LYS A 31 2.76 15.10 -10.64
N ASP A 32 1.91 14.94 -9.64
CA ASP A 32 2.04 15.63 -8.35
C ASP A 32 2.99 14.85 -7.43
N GLY A 33 2.81 13.52 -7.40
CA GLY A 33 3.68 12.61 -6.68
C GLY A 33 5.08 12.49 -7.31
N LYS A 34 5.30 12.95 -8.55
CA LYS A 34 6.56 12.79 -9.30
C LYS A 34 7.09 11.35 -9.29
N VAL A 35 6.19 10.36 -9.41
CA VAL A 35 6.52 8.94 -9.47
C VAL A 35 6.20 8.40 -10.88
N PRO A 36 7.17 8.43 -11.82
CA PRO A 36 6.88 8.08 -13.21
C PRO A 36 6.48 6.60 -13.38
N LEU A 37 7.08 5.70 -12.60
CA LEU A 37 6.70 4.30 -12.54
C LEU A 37 5.45 4.14 -11.67
N THR A 38 4.28 4.37 -12.26
CA THR A 38 2.99 4.16 -11.61
C THR A 38 2.16 3.17 -12.40
N LYS A 39 1.59 2.17 -11.73
CA LYS A 39 0.72 1.17 -12.34
C LYS A 39 -0.56 0.99 -11.52
N SER A 40 -1.62 0.53 -12.18
CA SER A 40 -2.84 0.09 -11.51
C SER A 40 -3.09 -1.39 -11.79
N HIS A 41 -3.80 -2.06 -10.88
CA HIS A 41 -4.12 -3.48 -11.01
C HIS A 41 -5.49 -3.78 -10.42
N GLU A 42 -6.22 -4.72 -11.04
CA GLU A 42 -7.55 -5.14 -10.60
C GLU A 42 -7.55 -5.63 -9.16
N PHE A 43 -6.57 -6.44 -8.76
CA PHE A 43 -6.41 -6.89 -7.38
C PHE A 43 -4.95 -6.89 -6.99
N LEU A 44 -4.43 -5.80 -6.42
CA LEU A 44 -2.98 -5.71 -6.11
C LEU A 44 -2.49 -6.79 -5.14
N CYS A 45 -3.36 -7.29 -4.26
CA CYS A 45 -2.97 -8.29 -3.25
C CYS A 45 -3.04 -9.74 -3.74
N ASN A 46 -3.40 -10.00 -5.00
CA ASN A 46 -3.36 -11.35 -5.56
C ASN A 46 -1.92 -11.69 -6.03
N ALA A 47 -1.72 -12.94 -6.48
CA ALA A 47 -0.41 -13.40 -6.94
C ALA A 47 0.17 -12.52 -8.07
N ASP A 48 -0.65 -12.17 -9.06
CA ASP A 48 -0.21 -11.40 -10.23
C ASP A 48 0.15 -9.95 -9.87
N GLY A 49 -0.64 -9.31 -9.00
CA GLY A 49 -0.38 -7.95 -8.52
C GLY A 49 0.90 -7.87 -7.69
N VAL A 50 1.13 -8.85 -6.82
CA VAL A 50 2.38 -8.95 -6.06
C VAL A 50 3.55 -9.28 -6.97
N ALA A 51 3.38 -10.17 -7.95
CA ALA A 51 4.40 -10.51 -8.94
C ALA A 51 4.80 -9.30 -9.79
N MET A 52 3.84 -8.44 -10.18
CA MET A 52 4.12 -7.17 -10.87
C MET A 52 5.06 -6.29 -10.06
N ILE A 53 4.78 -6.09 -8.77
CA ILE A 53 5.64 -5.28 -7.88
C ILE A 53 7.04 -5.92 -7.78
N ARG A 54 7.11 -7.24 -7.59
CA ARG A 54 8.39 -7.97 -7.51
C ARG A 54 9.21 -7.88 -8.80
N ASN A 55 8.56 -7.93 -9.95
CA ASN A 55 9.21 -7.79 -11.25
C ASN A 55 9.77 -6.38 -11.45
N ASP A 56 9.05 -5.35 -11.00
CA ASP A 56 9.57 -3.98 -11.05
C ASP A 56 10.74 -3.78 -10.07
N ILE A 57 10.69 -4.38 -8.88
CA ILE A 57 11.85 -4.42 -7.98
C ILE A 57 13.07 -5.03 -8.69
N ALA A 58 12.90 -6.20 -9.31
CA ALA A 58 14.00 -6.93 -9.94
C ALA A 58 14.54 -6.28 -11.21
N ASN A 59 13.66 -5.79 -12.09
CA ASN A 59 14.03 -5.34 -13.44
C ASN A 59 14.22 -3.82 -13.52
N GLU A 60 13.46 -3.06 -12.74
CA GLU A 60 13.55 -1.61 -12.70
C GLU A 60 14.43 -1.14 -11.54
N GLY A 61 14.70 -1.95 -10.51
CA GLY A 61 15.48 -1.52 -9.35
C GLY A 61 14.70 -0.59 -8.43
N VAL A 62 13.39 -0.82 -8.29
CA VAL A 62 12.53 -0.08 -7.35
C VAL A 62 13.02 -0.28 -5.92
N THR A 63 13.28 0.81 -5.20
CA THR A 63 13.70 0.79 -3.79
C THR A 63 12.61 1.25 -2.83
N HIS A 64 11.65 2.02 -3.33
CA HIS A 64 10.58 2.65 -2.55
C HIS A 64 9.22 2.39 -3.20
N ILE A 65 8.27 1.88 -2.43
CA ILE A 65 7.01 1.34 -2.93
C ILE A 65 5.86 2.08 -2.23
N MET A 66 5.08 2.86 -2.99
CA MET A 66 3.83 3.44 -2.53
C MET A 66 2.67 2.56 -3.03
N ILE A 67 1.78 2.14 -2.13
CA ILE A 67 0.61 1.33 -2.48
C ILE A 67 -0.66 2.08 -2.05
N GLY A 68 -1.49 2.48 -3.02
CA GLY A 68 -2.83 3.02 -2.83
C GLY A 68 -3.86 1.90 -2.89
N ALA A 69 -4.31 1.41 -1.74
CA ALA A 69 -5.20 0.24 -1.66
C ALA A 69 -5.97 0.21 -0.31
N CYS A 70 -6.14 -0.99 0.26
CA CYS A 70 -6.65 -1.18 1.61
C CYS A 70 -5.64 -0.77 2.69
N SER A 71 -6.14 -0.61 3.91
CA SER A 71 -5.38 -0.27 5.11
C SER A 71 -4.09 -1.05 5.25
N ARG A 72 -3.04 -0.40 5.78
CA ARG A 72 -1.76 -1.05 6.15
C ARG A 72 -1.90 -2.20 7.14
N ARG A 73 -3.03 -2.28 7.86
CA ARG A 73 -3.36 -3.36 8.78
C ARG A 73 -3.88 -4.62 8.07
N ALA A 74 -4.21 -4.51 6.79
CA ALA A 74 -4.72 -5.59 5.96
C ALA A 74 -3.69 -6.02 4.92
N LYS A 75 -3.75 -7.32 4.57
CA LYS A 75 -2.88 -7.93 3.54
C LYS A 75 -1.38 -7.67 3.81
N THR A 76 -1.00 -7.70 5.09
CA THR A 76 0.38 -7.47 5.54
C THR A 76 1.33 -8.49 4.92
N GLU A 77 0.91 -9.75 4.77
CA GLU A 77 1.68 -10.81 4.12
C GLU A 77 1.89 -10.54 2.62
N ALA A 78 0.83 -10.17 1.90
CA ALA A 78 0.92 -9.94 0.45
C ALA A 78 1.85 -8.76 0.10
N PHE A 79 1.84 -7.72 0.94
CA PHE A 79 2.64 -6.51 0.76
C PHE A 79 3.88 -6.47 1.65
N HIS A 80 4.40 -7.64 2.03
CA HIS A 80 5.63 -7.74 2.82
C HIS A 80 6.87 -7.68 1.91
N PHE A 81 7.50 -6.50 1.87
CA PHE A 81 8.76 -6.23 1.16
C PHE A 81 9.82 -5.74 2.16
N PRO A 82 10.45 -6.63 2.95
CA PRO A 82 11.23 -6.26 4.13
C PRO A 82 12.47 -5.42 3.84
N GLU A 83 13.03 -5.51 2.63
CA GLU A 83 14.23 -4.77 2.22
C GLU A 83 13.90 -3.42 1.55
N HIS A 84 12.63 -3.02 1.51
CA HIS A 84 12.16 -1.86 0.76
C HIS A 84 11.38 -0.93 1.68
N ALA A 85 11.44 0.37 1.38
CA ALA A 85 10.54 1.32 2.03
C ALA A 85 9.14 1.18 1.43
N VAL A 86 8.12 0.93 2.25
CA VAL A 86 6.73 0.72 1.80
C VAL A 86 5.79 1.69 2.49
N ALA A 87 5.20 2.62 1.73
CA ALA A 87 4.10 3.47 2.20
C ALA A 87 2.75 2.90 1.74
N ARG A 88 1.72 3.06 2.58
CA ARG A 88 0.36 2.52 2.35
C ARG A 88 -0.67 3.64 2.41
N ALA A 89 -1.09 4.12 1.25
CA ALA A 89 -2.22 5.03 1.12
C ALA A 89 -3.54 4.25 1.27
N ASN A 90 -4.26 4.50 2.36
CA ASN A 90 -5.49 3.80 2.72
C ASN A 90 -6.70 4.40 2.01
N LEU A 91 -6.97 3.95 0.80
CA LEU A 91 -8.08 4.42 -0.02
C LEU A 91 -9.40 3.69 0.29
N ARG A 92 -9.33 2.47 0.85
CA ARG A 92 -10.54 1.68 1.11
C ARG A 92 -11.19 2.06 2.43
N GLU A 93 -10.61 1.61 3.54
CA GLU A 93 -11.13 1.89 4.88
C GLU A 93 -11.06 3.38 5.22
N GLY A 94 -10.09 4.11 4.65
CA GLY A 94 -9.84 5.52 4.94
C GLY A 94 -10.54 6.51 4.02
N VAL A 95 -11.12 6.06 2.89
CA VAL A 95 -11.82 6.95 1.95
C VAL A 95 -13.16 6.33 1.54
N VAL A 96 -13.18 5.33 0.65
CA VAL A 96 -14.45 4.88 0.04
C VAL A 96 -15.39 4.14 0.99
N TRP A 97 -14.95 3.70 2.17
CA TRP A 97 -15.86 3.10 3.16
C TRP A 97 -16.39 4.09 4.21
N ILE A 98 -15.80 5.29 4.30
CA ILE A 98 -16.27 6.33 5.22
C ILE A 98 -17.02 7.46 4.52
N ARG A 99 -16.92 7.54 3.20
CA ARG A 99 -17.58 8.55 2.38
C ARG A 99 -18.92 8.04 1.86
N PRO A 100 -20.00 8.84 1.87
CA PRO A 100 -21.28 8.47 1.26
C PRO A 100 -21.12 8.09 -0.22
N ASP A 101 -21.90 7.12 -0.69
CA ASP A 101 -21.96 6.72 -2.10
C ASP A 101 -23.12 7.39 -2.83
N THR A 102 -22.96 8.70 -3.04
CA THR A 102 -23.89 9.53 -3.80
C THR A 102 -23.11 10.37 -4.81
N ASP A 103 -23.79 10.84 -5.85
CA ASP A 103 -23.18 11.63 -6.92
C ASP A 103 -22.60 12.95 -6.38
N GLU A 104 -23.26 13.59 -5.41
CA GLU A 104 -22.80 14.84 -4.80
C GLU A 104 -21.50 14.65 -4.01
N ALA A 105 -21.29 13.47 -3.43
CA ALA A 105 -20.08 13.16 -2.66
C ALA A 105 -18.93 12.66 -3.55
N ARG A 106 -19.16 12.39 -4.84
CA ARG A 106 -18.22 11.70 -5.72
C ARG A 106 -16.93 12.49 -5.95
N GLU A 107 -17.06 13.80 -6.22
CA GLU A 107 -15.93 14.70 -6.46
C GLU A 107 -15.03 14.80 -5.23
N THR A 108 -15.60 15.18 -4.08
CA THR A 108 -14.85 15.34 -2.84
C THR A 108 -14.29 14.02 -2.27
N THR A 109 -14.88 12.87 -2.65
CA THR A 109 -14.31 11.53 -2.35
C THR A 109 -13.10 11.25 -3.23
N GLN A 110 -13.15 11.64 -4.50
CA GLN A 110 -12.02 11.57 -5.42
C GLN A 110 -10.87 12.46 -4.94
N GLU A 111 -11.15 13.73 -4.62
CA GLU A 111 -10.13 14.66 -4.09
C GLU A 111 -9.43 14.12 -2.84
N MET A 112 -10.20 13.56 -1.90
CA MET A 112 -9.65 12.94 -0.70
C MET A 112 -8.72 11.76 -1.03
N ALA A 113 -9.07 10.92 -2.02
CA ALA A 113 -8.21 9.83 -2.46
C ALA A 113 -6.93 10.34 -3.15
N GLU A 114 -7.04 11.39 -3.95
CA GLU A 114 -5.88 12.02 -4.59
C GLU A 114 -4.91 12.61 -3.57
N ASP A 115 -5.42 13.26 -2.52
CA ASP A 115 -4.58 13.76 -1.42
C ASP A 115 -3.89 12.62 -0.69
N TYR A 116 -4.55 11.48 -0.50
CA TYR A 116 -3.92 10.30 0.09
C TYR A 116 -2.80 9.74 -0.80
N ILE A 117 -2.96 9.79 -2.13
CA ILE A 117 -1.89 9.44 -3.08
C ILE A 117 -0.74 10.45 -2.98
N ARG A 118 -1.01 11.76 -2.95
CA ARG A 118 0.02 12.80 -2.79
C ARG A 118 0.82 12.60 -1.50
N MET A 119 0.11 12.40 -0.39
CA MET A 119 0.71 12.14 0.93
C MET A 119 1.52 10.85 0.93
N GLY A 120 0.99 9.75 0.37
CA GLY A 120 1.71 8.47 0.30
C GLY A 120 2.99 8.54 -0.55
N CYS A 121 2.94 9.27 -1.68
CA CYS A 121 4.11 9.51 -2.51
C CYS A 121 5.16 10.40 -1.83
N ALA A 122 4.73 11.38 -1.02
CA ALA A 122 5.63 12.22 -0.24
C ALA A 122 6.26 11.44 0.93
N GLU A 123 5.44 10.70 1.68
CA GLU A 123 5.85 9.85 2.80
C GLU A 123 6.93 8.86 2.35
N VAL A 124 6.66 8.09 1.29
CA VAL A 124 7.60 7.03 0.87
C VAL A 124 8.97 7.59 0.51
N LYS A 125 9.07 8.79 -0.06
CA LYS A 125 10.36 9.42 -0.41
C LYS A 125 11.20 9.80 0.80
N ALA A 126 10.57 10.00 1.94
CA ALA A 126 11.22 10.32 3.21
C ALA A 126 11.47 9.06 4.07
N MET A 127 10.95 7.90 3.67
CA MET A 127 11.16 6.66 4.39
C MET A 127 12.56 6.09 4.12
N THR A 128 13.07 5.35 5.10
CA THR A 128 14.22 4.47 4.91
C THR A 128 13.73 3.04 4.94
N ALA A 129 14.29 2.17 4.09
CA ALA A 129 14.00 0.74 4.17
C ALA A 129 14.26 0.24 5.60
N PRO A 130 13.32 -0.50 6.20
CA PRO A 130 13.47 -0.93 7.58
C PRO A 130 14.67 -1.86 7.70
N ALA A 131 15.64 -1.50 8.54
CA ALA A 131 16.67 -2.42 8.96
C ALA A 131 16.05 -3.34 10.03
N GLY A 132 16.01 -4.65 9.76
CA GLY A 132 15.64 -5.62 10.79
C GLY A 132 16.55 -5.49 12.01
N ASN A 133 16.03 -5.77 13.21
CA ASN A 133 16.88 -5.84 14.39
C ASN A 133 17.72 -7.13 14.33
N PRO A 134 19.06 -7.06 14.22
CA PRO A 134 19.89 -8.27 14.19
C PRO A 134 19.90 -9.00 15.54
N ASN A 135 19.62 -8.28 16.63
CA ASN A 135 19.58 -8.82 17.99
C ASN A 135 18.16 -9.29 18.33
N THR A 136 17.73 -10.38 17.69
CA THR A 136 16.49 -11.08 18.08
C THR A 136 16.81 -12.19 19.06
N GLY A 137 16.20 -12.15 20.24
CA GLY A 137 16.20 -13.26 21.20
C GLY A 137 14.99 -14.16 20.97
N GLY A 138 15.19 -15.47 21.00
CA GLY A 138 14.10 -16.45 20.94
C GLY A 138 13.77 -17.00 22.34
N SER A 139 12.48 -17.15 22.64
CA SER A 139 12.01 -17.97 23.77
C SER A 139 11.31 -19.20 23.22
N LYS A 140 11.66 -20.38 23.72
CA LYS A 140 10.95 -21.64 23.42
C LYS A 140 9.80 -21.92 24.40
N THR A 141 9.63 -21.08 25.41
CA THR A 141 8.56 -21.18 26.40
C THR A 141 7.33 -20.44 25.90
N LEU A 142 6.20 -21.15 25.78
CA LEU A 142 4.91 -20.60 25.39
C LEU A 142 4.04 -20.37 26.64
N LEU A 143 3.31 -19.25 26.68
CA LEU A 143 2.32 -18.95 27.72
C LEU A 143 0.92 -19.11 27.14
N VAL A 144 0.13 -20.01 27.72
CA VAL A 144 -1.30 -20.13 27.43
C VAL A 144 -2.08 -19.51 28.58
N VAL A 145 -2.93 -18.53 28.28
CA VAL A 145 -3.79 -17.85 29.27
C VAL A 145 -5.21 -18.41 29.16
N GLY A 146 -5.58 -19.24 30.12
CA GLY A 146 -6.90 -19.87 30.24
C GLY A 146 -6.87 -21.39 30.03
N GLY A 147 -7.27 -22.15 31.06
CA GLY A 147 -7.28 -23.63 31.06
C GLY A 147 -8.59 -24.27 30.58
N GLY A 148 -9.29 -23.64 29.64
CA GLY A 148 -10.50 -24.20 29.02
C GLY A 148 -10.19 -25.12 27.85
N VAL A 149 -11.22 -25.65 27.18
CA VAL A 149 -11.08 -26.57 26.02
C VAL A 149 -10.29 -25.98 24.84
N THR A 150 -10.22 -24.66 24.71
CA THR A 150 -9.43 -23.98 23.67
C THR A 150 -7.95 -23.82 24.06
N GLY A 151 -7.64 -23.83 25.36
CA GLY A 151 -6.28 -23.64 25.87
C GLY A 151 -5.52 -24.94 26.14
N MET A 152 -6.22 -26.04 26.36
CA MET A 152 -5.66 -27.40 26.45
C MET A 152 -5.59 -28.05 25.08
#